data_AF-A0AAW5E295-F1
#
_entry.id   AF-A0AAW5E295-F1
#
_cell.length_a   1.000
_cell.length_b   1.000
_cell.length_c   1.000
_cell.angle_alpha   90.00
_cell.angle_beta   90.00
_cell.angle_gamma   90.00
#
_symmetry.space_group_name_H-M   'P 1'
#
loop_
_entity.id
_entity.type
_entity.pdbx_description
1 polymer ?
#
loop_
_entity_poly.entity_id
_entity_poly.type
_entity_poly.pdbx_seq_one_letter_code
_entity_poly.pdbx_strand_id
1 'polypeptide(L)'
;MKRIFVILLLALSIFTLSACNNKNSKSNTISVVELTERENAILSITSDESFVFDFNIDSEYKEASVWIEKYETGKLVNDKISQITSQIEGNGSIIFTTSKIDNNEKHLAFNIGLSSSGSTGSTNGLDTISDGKVNMSAVWGTFQGENTSIDGQVVLASICYSKNESVMNSISTKFYQDAESHLNELAEYDVVYLIKTEFLK
;
A
#
# COMPACT_ATOMS: atom_id res chain seq x y z
N MET A 1 -6.44 -49.85 41.81
CA MET A 1 -6.41 -48.39 42.05
C MET A 1 -5.38 -47.63 41.19
N LYS A 2 -4.11 -48.07 41.11
CA LYS A 2 -3.08 -47.39 40.29
C LYS A 2 -3.40 -47.27 38.79
N ARG A 3 -4.03 -48.29 38.19
CA ARG A 3 -4.40 -48.29 36.75
C ARG A 3 -5.54 -47.31 36.41
N ILE A 4 -6.46 -47.08 37.35
CA ILE A 4 -7.58 -46.14 37.17
C ILE A 4 -7.07 -44.69 37.24
N PHE A 5 -6.12 -44.42 38.13
CA PHE A 5 -5.47 -43.11 38.22
C PHE A 5 -4.72 -42.73 36.93
N VAL A 6 -4.05 -43.70 36.28
CA VAL A 6 -3.36 -43.44 35.01
C VAL A 6 -4.34 -43.12 33.89
N ILE A 7 -5.48 -43.81 33.82
CA ILE A 7 -6.51 -43.55 32.80
C ILE A 7 -7.16 -42.17 33.03
N LEU A 8 -7.39 -41.78 34.29
CA LEU A 8 -7.93 -40.47 34.63
C LEU A 8 -6.97 -39.33 34.27
N LEU A 9 -5.66 -39.53 34.50
CA LEU A 9 -4.63 -38.55 34.16
C LEU A 9 -4.45 -38.41 32.63
N LEU A 10 -4.58 -39.52 31.90
CA LEU A 10 -4.53 -39.53 30.43
C LEU A 10 -5.76 -38.84 29.83
N ALA A 11 -6.95 -39.10 30.39
CA ALA A 11 -8.18 -38.43 29.97
C ALA A 11 -8.13 -36.91 30.22
N LEU A 12 -7.60 -36.48 31.38
CA LEU A 12 -7.45 -35.06 31.71
C LEU A 12 -6.46 -34.33 30.79
N SER A 13 -5.42 -35.03 30.30
CA SER A 13 -4.43 -34.47 29.37
C SER A 13 -4.97 -34.29 27.95
N ILE A 14 -5.99 -35.05 27.54
CA ILE A 14 -6.63 -34.90 26.22
C ILE A 14 -7.53 -33.66 26.20
N PHE A 15 -8.14 -33.28 27.33
CA PHE A 15 -9.00 -32.08 27.41
C PHE A 15 -8.23 -30.76 27.43
N THR A 16 -6.95 -30.74 27.80
CA THR A 16 -6.14 -29.51 27.81
C THR A 16 -5.64 -29.10 26.42
N LEU A 17 -5.73 -29.97 25.40
CA LEU A 17 -5.31 -29.63 24.03
C LEU A 17 -6.38 -28.95 23.17
N SER A 18 -7.65 -28.88 23.61
CA SER A 18 -8.72 -28.22 22.83
C SER A 18 -8.88 -26.72 23.11
N ALA A 19 -8.02 -26.12 23.94
CA ALA A 19 -8.09 -24.70 24.28
C ALA A 19 -7.13 -23.79 23.47
N CYS A 20 -6.27 -24.35 22.63
CA CYS A 20 -5.62 -23.58 21.56
C CYS A 20 -6.57 -23.44 20.36
N ASN A 21 -7.81 -23.01 20.63
CA ASN A 21 -8.60 -22.37 19.61
C ASN A 21 -7.92 -21.03 19.39
N ASN A 22 -6.97 -20.99 18.44
CA ASN A 22 -6.44 -19.75 17.92
C ASN A 22 -7.68 -18.92 17.60
N LYS A 23 -7.93 -17.91 18.43
CA LYS A 23 -8.67 -16.75 17.99
C LYS A 23 -7.86 -16.31 16.77
N ASN A 24 -8.28 -16.75 15.59
CA ASN A 24 -7.99 -16.08 14.35
C ASN A 24 -8.66 -14.71 14.54
N SER A 25 -7.99 -13.82 15.27
CA SER A 25 -8.13 -12.41 15.03
C SER A 25 -7.94 -12.29 13.54
N LYS A 26 -8.99 -11.98 12.79
CA LYS A 26 -8.85 -11.45 11.44
C LYS A 26 -7.90 -10.28 11.62
N SER A 27 -6.62 -10.48 11.36
CA SER A 27 -5.66 -9.40 11.45
C SER A 27 -6.05 -8.41 10.36
N ASN A 28 -6.18 -7.15 10.73
CA ASN A 28 -6.39 -6.09 9.76
C ASN A 28 -5.12 -6.00 8.93
N THR A 29 -5.21 -6.34 7.65
CA THR A 29 -4.05 -6.58 6.80
C THR A 29 -4.23 -5.95 5.45
N ILE A 30 -3.12 -5.49 4.88
CA ILE A 30 -3.02 -5.04 3.49
C ILE A 30 -1.88 -5.79 2.79
N SER A 31 -2.09 -6.17 1.52
CA SER A 31 -1.13 -6.94 0.73
C SER A 31 -1.11 -6.47 -0.72
N VAL A 32 0.06 -6.54 -1.35
CA VAL A 32 0.20 -6.35 -2.80
C VAL A 32 -0.50 -7.51 -3.53
N VAL A 33 -1.24 -7.20 -4.60
CA VAL A 33 -1.96 -8.20 -5.40
C VAL A 33 -1.08 -8.68 -6.56
N GLU A 34 -1.00 -10.00 -6.74
CA GLU A 34 -0.49 -10.59 -7.97
C GLU A 34 -1.59 -10.55 -9.04
N LEU A 35 -1.41 -9.69 -10.03
CA LEU A 35 -2.39 -9.46 -11.09
C LEU A 35 -2.43 -10.62 -12.09
N THR A 36 -3.63 -10.98 -12.51
CA THR A 36 -3.81 -11.92 -13.63
C THR A 36 -3.35 -11.31 -14.95
N GLU A 37 -3.10 -12.14 -15.97
CA GLU A 37 -2.76 -11.67 -17.32
C GLU A 37 -3.80 -10.67 -17.88
N ARG A 38 -5.08 -10.91 -17.57
CA ARG A 38 -6.17 -10.04 -18.01
C ARG A 38 -6.14 -8.69 -17.31
N GLU A 39 -5.92 -8.66 -16.01
CA GLU A 39 -5.83 -7.39 -15.24
C GLU A 39 -4.61 -6.58 -15.66
N ASN A 40 -3.46 -7.23 -15.84
CA ASN A 40 -2.26 -6.62 -16.39
C ASN A 40 -2.50 -6.03 -17.79
N ALA A 41 -3.19 -6.76 -18.67
CA ALA A 41 -3.53 -6.26 -20.00
C ALA A 41 -4.42 -5.03 -19.95
N ILE A 42 -5.39 -4.96 -19.03
CA ILE A 42 -6.25 -3.79 -18.85
C ILE A 42 -5.43 -2.60 -18.35
N LEU A 43 -4.63 -2.78 -17.29
CA LEU A 43 -3.88 -1.70 -16.66
C LEU A 43 -2.76 -1.16 -17.57
N SER A 44 -2.05 -2.02 -18.30
CA SER A 44 -0.99 -1.60 -19.23
C SER A 44 -1.49 -0.77 -20.43
N ILE A 45 -2.78 -0.82 -20.75
CA ILE A 45 -3.38 -0.01 -21.82
C ILE A 45 -3.76 1.39 -21.30
N THR A 46 -4.16 1.50 -20.03
CA THR A 46 -4.74 2.73 -19.48
C THR A 46 -3.80 3.52 -18.59
N SER A 47 -2.65 2.95 -18.25
CA SER A 47 -1.68 3.56 -17.35
C SER A 47 -0.26 3.15 -17.68
N ASP A 48 0.68 4.05 -17.39
CA ASP A 48 2.11 3.77 -17.50
C ASP A 48 2.54 2.85 -16.35
N GLU A 49 2.05 3.14 -15.14
CA GLU A 49 2.30 2.33 -13.96
C GLU A 49 1.03 2.14 -13.12
N SER A 50 0.95 1.00 -12.44
CA SER A 50 -0.19 0.66 -11.58
C SER A 50 0.24 -0.15 -10.35
N PHE A 51 -0.43 0.09 -9.23
CA PHE A 51 -0.30 -0.70 -8.00
C PHE A 51 -1.68 -1.11 -7.52
N VAL A 52 -1.82 -2.38 -7.16
CA VAL A 52 -3.08 -2.93 -6.64
C VAL A 52 -2.81 -3.61 -5.32
N PHE A 53 -3.63 -3.27 -4.34
CA PHE A 53 -3.55 -3.79 -2.98
C PHE A 53 -4.90 -4.32 -2.56
N ASP A 54 -4.91 -5.46 -1.89
CA ASP A 54 -6.08 -5.97 -1.20
C ASP A 54 -5.95 -5.70 0.28
N PHE A 55 -7.06 -5.36 0.91
CA PHE A 55 -7.14 -5.24 2.35
C PHE A 55 -8.27 -6.10 2.92
N ASN A 56 -8.05 -6.58 4.13
CA ASN A 56 -9.05 -7.22 4.97
C ASN A 56 -9.06 -6.47 6.30
N ILE A 57 -10.21 -5.89 6.64
CA ILE A 57 -10.43 -5.22 7.91
C ILE A 57 -11.56 -5.88 8.69
N ASP A 58 -11.49 -5.77 10.01
CA ASP A 58 -12.56 -6.06 10.92
C ASP A 58 -13.63 -4.96 10.89
N SER A 59 -14.70 -5.18 11.67
CA SER A 59 -15.82 -4.25 11.75
C SER A 59 -15.55 -3.01 12.59
N GLU A 60 -14.37 -2.84 13.21
CA GLU A 60 -14.03 -1.62 13.95
C GLU A 60 -13.71 -0.48 12.99
N TYR A 61 -13.06 -0.77 11.87
CA TYR A 61 -12.75 0.24 10.85
C TYR A 61 -13.97 0.53 9.97
N LYS A 62 -14.19 1.81 9.67
CA LYS A 62 -15.35 2.32 8.93
C LYS A 62 -14.99 3.06 7.67
N GLU A 63 -13.80 3.65 7.62
CA GLU A 63 -13.33 4.42 6.47
C GLU A 63 -11.89 4.04 6.13
N ALA A 64 -11.56 4.13 4.85
CA ALA A 64 -10.17 4.23 4.40
C ALA A 64 -9.95 5.58 3.74
N SER A 65 -8.83 6.21 4.09
CA SER A 65 -8.28 7.33 3.36
C SER A 65 -7.06 6.87 2.57
N VAL A 66 -6.96 7.31 1.33
CA VAL A 66 -5.82 7.06 0.45
C VAL A 66 -5.42 8.39 -0.18
N TRP A 67 -4.14 8.73 -0.14
CA TRP A 67 -3.63 10.00 -0.67
C TRP A 67 -2.22 9.86 -1.25
N ILE A 68 -1.82 10.90 -1.97
CA ILE A 68 -0.50 11.00 -2.60
C ILE A 68 0.24 12.21 -2.04
N GLU A 69 1.40 11.94 -1.46
CA GLU A 69 2.37 12.97 -1.07
C GLU A 69 3.42 13.13 -2.16
N LYS A 70 3.91 14.37 -2.35
CA LYS A 70 5.02 14.72 -3.22
C LYS A 70 6.17 15.28 -2.40
N TYR A 71 7.34 14.73 -2.65
CA TYR A 71 8.60 15.20 -2.14
C TYR A 71 9.48 15.69 -3.28
N GLU A 72 10.21 16.77 -3.05
CA GLU A 72 11.30 17.22 -3.92
C GLU A 72 12.58 17.32 -3.12
N THR A 73 13.61 16.57 -3.56
CA THR A 73 14.91 16.49 -2.87
C THR A 73 14.75 16.23 -1.37
N GLY A 74 13.90 15.25 -1.03
CA GLY A 74 13.59 14.83 0.34
C GLY A 74 12.68 15.77 1.15
N LYS A 75 12.18 16.86 0.59
CA LYS A 75 11.27 17.79 1.27
C LYS A 75 9.83 17.61 0.80
N LEU A 76 8.89 17.48 1.73
CA LEU A 76 7.47 17.46 1.42
C LEU A 76 7.06 18.81 0.81
N VAL A 77 6.56 18.79 -0.43
CA VAL A 77 6.12 19.99 -1.15
C VAL A 77 4.61 20.01 -1.38
N ASN A 78 3.96 18.85 -1.38
CA ASN A 78 2.52 18.71 -1.43
C ASN A 78 2.12 17.45 -0.67
N ASP A 79 1.26 17.58 0.32
CA ASP A 79 0.82 16.46 1.16
C ASP A 79 -0.41 15.72 0.59
N LYS A 80 -1.09 16.31 -0.40
CA LYS A 80 -2.37 15.80 -0.93
C LYS A 80 -2.57 16.19 -2.40
N ILE A 81 -1.77 15.63 -3.31
CA ILE A 81 -2.02 15.82 -4.77
C ILE A 81 -3.41 15.31 -5.14
N SER A 82 -3.77 14.15 -4.59
CA SER A 82 -5.10 13.58 -4.68
C SER A 82 -5.38 12.83 -3.39
N GLN A 83 -6.64 12.85 -2.95
CA GLN A 83 -7.09 12.13 -1.78
C GLN A 83 -8.51 11.61 -2.02
N ILE A 84 -8.76 10.39 -1.58
CA ILE A 84 -10.10 9.82 -1.43
C ILE A 84 -10.26 9.29 -0.02
N THR A 85 -11.40 9.59 0.59
CA THR A 85 -11.86 8.93 1.81
C THR A 85 -13.22 8.35 1.52
N SER A 86 -13.42 7.07 1.81
CA SER A 86 -14.70 6.38 1.59
C SER A 86 -15.00 5.42 2.71
N GLN A 87 -16.29 5.17 2.92
CA GLN A 87 -16.75 4.10 3.78
C GLN A 87 -16.35 2.75 3.21
N ILE A 88 -15.91 1.86 4.09
CA ILE A 88 -15.46 0.52 3.74
C ILE A 88 -16.06 -0.52 4.68
N GLU A 89 -16.21 -1.74 4.18
CA GLU A 89 -16.66 -2.88 4.97
C GLU A 89 -15.90 -4.15 4.57
N GLY A 90 -15.27 -4.78 5.56
CA GLY A 90 -14.63 -6.08 5.41
C GLY A 90 -13.46 -6.07 4.41
N ASN A 91 -13.64 -6.75 3.29
CA ASN A 91 -12.60 -6.89 2.28
C ASN A 91 -12.78 -5.84 1.18
N GLY A 92 -11.65 -5.37 0.65
CA GLY A 92 -11.64 -4.45 -0.47
C GLY A 92 -10.28 -4.34 -1.12
N SER A 93 -10.20 -3.43 -2.10
CA SER A 93 -8.99 -3.19 -2.87
C SER A 93 -8.74 -1.69 -3.03
N ILE A 94 -7.46 -1.33 -3.04
CA ILE A 94 -6.95 -0.01 -3.39
C ILE A 94 -6.22 -0.17 -4.72
N ILE A 95 -6.60 0.63 -5.71
CA ILE A 95 -5.97 0.66 -7.02
C ILE A 95 -5.37 2.05 -7.20
N PHE A 96 -4.09 2.12 -7.51
CA PHE A 96 -3.43 3.35 -7.93
C PHE A 96 -2.96 3.17 -9.36
N THR A 97 -3.15 4.20 -10.19
CA THR A 97 -2.54 4.27 -11.52
C THR A 97 -1.96 5.64 -11.78
N THR A 98 -0.92 5.69 -12.62
CA THR A 98 -0.39 6.94 -13.16
C THR A 98 -0.19 6.86 -14.66
N SER A 99 -0.36 8.00 -15.34
CA SER A 99 -0.09 8.13 -16.76
C SER A 99 0.45 9.52 -17.08
N LYS A 100 1.34 9.59 -18.07
CA LYS A 100 1.78 10.84 -18.69
C LYS A 100 0.66 11.35 -19.61
N ILE A 101 0.27 12.62 -19.43
CA ILE A 101 -0.85 13.22 -20.17
C ILE A 101 -0.37 13.92 -21.44
N ASP A 102 0.89 14.37 -21.45
CA ASP A 102 1.47 15.10 -22.57
C ASP A 102 2.71 14.40 -23.13
N ASN A 103 2.95 14.59 -24.43
CA ASN A 103 4.12 14.04 -25.11
C ASN A 103 5.45 14.59 -24.58
N ASN A 104 5.42 15.68 -23.81
CA ASN A 104 6.61 16.27 -23.19
C ASN A 104 6.90 15.69 -21.80
N GLU A 105 6.08 14.75 -21.32
CA GLU A 105 6.20 14.03 -20.05
C GLU A 105 6.22 14.92 -18.81
N LYS A 106 5.63 16.12 -18.89
CA LYS A 106 5.63 17.09 -17.79
C LYS A 106 4.43 16.93 -16.88
N HIS A 107 3.32 16.44 -17.42
CA HIS A 107 2.07 16.32 -16.70
C HIS A 107 1.77 14.86 -16.37
N LEU A 108 1.65 14.58 -15.07
CA LEU A 108 1.23 13.28 -14.57
C LEU A 108 -0.22 13.35 -14.15
N ALA A 109 -1.01 12.38 -14.64
CA ALA A 109 -2.28 12.02 -14.06
C ALA A 109 -2.06 10.94 -13.02
N PHE A 110 -2.76 11.08 -11.91
CA PHE A 110 -2.89 10.05 -10.89
C PHE A 110 -4.36 9.68 -10.74
N ASN A 111 -4.65 8.39 -10.60
CA ASN A 111 -5.97 7.91 -10.27
C ASN A 111 -5.86 7.01 -9.04
N ILE A 112 -6.77 7.22 -8.09
CA ILE A 112 -6.91 6.38 -6.90
C ILE A 112 -8.32 5.80 -6.93
N GLY A 113 -8.42 4.48 -6.96
CA GLY A 113 -9.64 3.71 -6.78
C GLY A 113 -9.64 3.05 -5.40
N LEU A 114 -10.79 3.11 -4.73
CA LEU A 114 -11.05 2.42 -3.48
C LEU A 114 -12.36 1.65 -3.62
N SER A 115 -12.30 0.34 -3.46
CA SER A 115 -13.46 -0.54 -3.60
C SER A 115 -13.57 -1.46 -2.40
N SER A 116 -14.78 -1.69 -1.89
CA SER A 116 -15.07 -2.67 -0.84
C SER A 116 -16.50 -3.19 -0.98
N SER A 117 -16.91 -4.11 -0.10
CA SER A 117 -18.26 -4.67 -0.09
C SER A 117 -19.31 -3.59 0.22
N GLY A 118 -19.82 -2.92 -0.82
CA GLY A 118 -20.90 -1.92 -0.73
C GLY A 118 -20.55 -0.51 -1.19
N SER A 119 -19.27 -0.21 -1.46
CA SER A 119 -18.85 1.11 -1.93
C SER A 119 -17.66 1.00 -2.88
N THR A 120 -17.74 1.70 -4.00
CA THR A 120 -16.61 1.93 -4.92
C THR A 120 -16.55 3.42 -5.20
N GLY A 121 -15.38 4.02 -4.98
CA GLY A 121 -15.11 5.41 -5.26
C GLY A 121 -13.78 5.56 -5.99
N SER A 122 -13.64 6.66 -6.71
CA SER A 122 -12.38 7.03 -7.35
C SER A 122 -12.18 8.53 -7.33
N THR A 123 -10.92 8.94 -7.29
CA THR A 123 -10.50 10.33 -7.45
C THR A 123 -9.34 10.38 -8.44
N ASN A 124 -9.13 11.56 -9.01
CA ASN A 124 -7.97 11.84 -9.83
C ASN A 124 -7.18 13.03 -9.28
N GLY A 125 -5.91 13.10 -9.66
CA GLY A 125 -5.01 14.20 -9.35
C GLY A 125 -4.15 14.52 -10.55
N LEU A 126 -3.74 15.78 -10.65
CA LEU A 126 -2.81 16.24 -11.67
C LEU A 126 -1.62 16.85 -10.97
N ASP A 127 -0.42 16.51 -11.43
CA ASP A 127 0.79 17.21 -11.02
C ASP A 127 1.63 17.56 -12.24
N THR A 128 2.44 18.60 -12.09
CA THR A 128 3.42 19.00 -13.09
C THR A 128 4.81 18.84 -12.50
N ILE A 129 5.62 18.02 -13.15
CA ILE A 129 7.04 17.94 -12.87
C ILE A 129 7.67 19.20 -13.49
N SER A 130 8.09 20.16 -12.65
CA SER A 130 8.45 21.51 -13.09
C SER A 130 9.49 21.55 -14.22
N ASP A 131 9.34 22.57 -15.07
CA ASP A 131 10.17 22.87 -16.25
C ASP A 131 11.67 22.80 -15.92
N GLY A 132 12.35 21.81 -16.49
CA GLY A 132 13.75 21.50 -16.24
C GLY A 132 14.01 20.03 -15.86
N LYS A 133 12.94 19.23 -15.78
CA LYS A 133 12.94 17.81 -15.41
C LYS A 133 12.44 16.91 -16.57
N VAL A 134 12.65 17.33 -17.81
CA VAL A 134 12.36 16.51 -19.02
C VAL A 134 13.48 15.47 -19.15
N ASN A 135 13.13 14.19 -19.36
CA ASN A 135 14.02 13.01 -19.36
C ASN A 135 14.55 12.59 -17.98
N MET A 136 13.65 12.39 -17.00
CA MET A 136 14.01 11.68 -15.78
C MET A 136 13.78 10.18 -15.95
N SER A 137 14.70 9.39 -15.42
CA SER A 137 14.47 7.96 -15.23
C SER A 137 13.62 7.76 -13.99
N ALA A 138 12.71 6.79 -14.04
CA ALA A 138 11.80 6.46 -12.95
C ALA A 138 12.09 5.05 -12.41
N VAL A 139 12.03 4.90 -11.09
CA VAL A 139 11.97 3.60 -10.40
C VAL A 139 10.79 3.61 -9.46
N TRP A 140 10.17 2.46 -9.30
CA TRP A 140 9.03 2.29 -8.42
C TRP A 140 9.23 1.11 -7.48
N GLY A 141 8.46 1.12 -6.40
CA GLY A 141 8.49 0.07 -5.41
C GLY A 141 7.21 0.06 -4.59
N THR A 142 6.92 -1.09 -4.02
CA THR A 142 5.83 -1.32 -3.06
C THR A 142 6.42 -1.86 -1.77
N PHE A 143 5.66 -1.77 -0.68
CA PHE A 143 6.03 -2.50 0.52
C PHE A 143 6.14 -4.00 0.21
N GLN A 144 7.09 -4.66 0.86
CA GLN A 144 7.32 -6.09 0.70
C GLN A 144 6.63 -6.84 1.85
N GLY A 145 5.75 -7.77 1.53
CA GLY A 145 5.12 -8.65 2.52
C GLY A 145 3.71 -9.10 2.14
N GLU A 146 3.42 -10.36 2.44
CA GLU A 146 2.06 -10.86 2.52
C GLU A 146 1.50 -10.43 3.88
N ASN A 147 0.44 -9.61 3.89
CA ASN A 147 -0.31 -9.23 5.10
C ASN A 147 0.39 -8.23 6.04
N THR A 148 0.78 -7.06 5.55
CA THR A 148 1.23 -5.95 6.41
C THR A 148 0.10 -5.52 7.34
N SER A 149 0.41 -5.37 8.62
CA SER A 149 -0.57 -4.94 9.63
C SER A 149 -1.07 -3.53 9.33
N ILE A 150 -2.38 -3.33 9.44
CA ILE A 150 -3.02 -2.02 9.36
C ILE A 150 -3.05 -1.42 10.77
N ASP A 151 -2.01 -0.68 11.13
CA ASP A 151 -1.98 0.15 12.35
C ASP A 151 -1.44 1.55 11.99
N GLY A 152 -2.33 2.55 12.02
CA GLY A 152 -2.02 3.91 11.61
C GLY A 152 -1.79 4.07 10.09
N GLN A 153 -0.88 4.98 9.75
CA GLN A 153 -0.56 5.33 8.37
C GLN A 153 0.45 4.34 7.77
N VAL A 154 0.17 3.89 6.56
CA VAL A 154 1.02 2.93 5.82
C VAL A 154 1.42 3.54 4.48
N VAL A 155 2.71 3.47 4.15
CA VAL A 155 3.20 3.76 2.79
C VAL A 155 3.03 2.51 1.94
N LEU A 156 2.18 2.59 0.92
CA LEU A 156 1.85 1.47 0.05
C LEU A 156 2.86 1.31 -1.10
N ALA A 157 3.21 2.43 -1.72
CA ALA A 157 4.07 2.46 -2.89
C ALA A 157 4.80 3.80 -3.01
N SER A 158 5.85 3.77 -3.82
CA SER A 158 6.62 4.96 -4.18
C SER A 158 6.96 4.97 -5.66
N ILE A 159 6.93 6.14 -6.27
CA ILE A 159 7.50 6.40 -7.60
C ILE A 159 8.56 7.48 -7.44
N CYS A 160 9.78 7.17 -7.84
CA CYS A 160 10.94 8.04 -7.66
C CYS A 160 11.52 8.41 -9.02
N TYR A 161 11.70 9.70 -9.26
CA TYR A 161 12.27 10.23 -10.48
C TYR A 161 13.64 10.85 -10.20
N SER A 162 14.61 10.55 -11.05
CA SER A 162 15.97 11.10 -10.97
C SER A 162 16.48 11.49 -12.36
N LYS A 163 17.19 12.62 -12.43
CA LYS A 163 17.99 13.01 -13.61
C LYS A 163 19.28 12.21 -13.72
N ASN A 164 19.77 11.68 -12.60
CA ASN A 164 21.01 10.95 -12.54
C ASN A 164 20.73 9.45 -12.63
N GLU A 165 21.03 8.86 -13.79
CA GLU A 165 20.87 7.42 -14.04
C GLU A 165 21.64 6.53 -13.05
N SER A 166 22.61 7.06 -12.29
CA SER A 166 23.32 6.30 -11.26
C SER A 166 22.49 6.03 -10.00
N VAL A 167 21.33 6.67 -9.82
CA VAL A 167 20.46 6.57 -8.62
C VAL A 167 19.20 5.73 -8.90
N MET A 168 19.35 4.68 -9.72
CA MET A 168 18.24 3.81 -10.14
C MET A 168 17.96 2.66 -9.18
N ASN A 169 18.39 2.74 -7.92
CA ASN A 169 17.94 1.77 -6.93
C ASN A 169 16.54 2.15 -6.48
N SER A 170 15.67 1.17 -6.22
CA SER A 170 14.40 1.42 -5.52
C SER A 170 14.66 1.83 -4.08
N ILE A 171 13.73 2.58 -3.49
CA ILE A 171 13.70 2.84 -2.04
C ILE A 171 13.82 1.52 -1.26
N SER A 172 14.50 1.55 -0.12
CA SER A 172 14.77 0.34 0.66
C SER A 172 13.48 -0.25 1.24
N THR A 173 13.46 -1.57 1.46
CA THR A 173 12.31 -2.23 2.11
C THR A 173 12.07 -1.73 3.54
N LYS A 174 13.12 -1.21 4.20
CA LYS A 174 13.05 -0.64 5.55
C LYS A 174 12.25 0.66 5.58
N PHE A 175 12.28 1.43 4.50
CA PHE A 175 11.47 2.63 4.38
C PHE A 175 9.97 2.32 4.53
N TYR A 176 9.47 1.25 3.90
CA TYR A 176 8.05 0.90 4.02
C TYR A 176 7.66 0.36 5.41
N GLN A 177 8.63 -0.13 6.18
CA GLN A 177 8.42 -0.60 7.55
C GLN A 177 8.41 0.54 8.57
N ASP A 178 9.20 1.58 8.32
CA ASP A 178 9.35 2.76 9.18
C ASP A 178 9.71 3.98 8.33
N ALA A 179 8.71 4.56 7.67
CA ALA A 179 8.92 5.64 6.72
C ALA A 179 9.46 6.90 7.39
N GLU A 180 9.02 7.20 8.61
CA GLU A 180 9.42 8.39 9.36
C GLU A 180 10.92 8.38 9.67
N SER A 181 11.47 7.24 10.12
CA SER A 181 12.90 7.12 10.41
C SER A 181 13.80 7.07 9.18
N HIS A 182 13.23 6.85 7.98
CA HIS A 182 13.97 6.67 6.72
C HIS A 182 13.66 7.75 5.67
N LEU A 183 13.01 8.86 6.04
CA LEU A 183 12.70 9.97 5.12
C LEU A 183 13.95 10.53 4.39
N ASN A 184 15.14 10.35 4.95
CA ASN A 184 16.39 10.77 4.32
C ASN A 184 16.67 10.04 3.00
N GLU A 185 16.13 8.83 2.77
CA GLU A 185 16.24 8.11 1.50
C GLU A 185 15.61 8.90 0.34
N LEU A 186 14.56 9.68 0.63
CA LEU A 186 13.86 10.48 -0.37
C LEU A 186 14.71 11.61 -0.96
N ALA A 187 15.79 12.00 -0.27
CA ALA A 187 16.71 13.04 -0.72
C ALA A 187 17.62 12.58 -1.87
N GLU A 188 17.70 11.26 -2.13
CA GLU A 188 18.48 10.71 -3.25
C GLU A 188 17.82 11.00 -4.61
N TYR A 189 16.52 11.33 -4.63
CA TYR A 189 15.75 11.55 -5.85
C TYR A 189 15.34 13.01 -6.01
N ASP A 190 15.16 13.43 -7.26
CA ASP A 190 14.68 14.77 -7.60
C ASP A 190 13.20 14.96 -7.23
N VAL A 191 12.39 13.93 -7.45
CA VAL A 191 10.96 13.89 -7.12
C VAL A 191 10.61 12.50 -6.60
N VAL A 192 9.86 12.44 -5.50
CA VAL A 192 9.24 11.20 -5.02
C VAL A 192 7.76 11.41 -4.81
N TYR A 193 6.95 10.49 -5.33
CA TYR A 193 5.54 10.36 -4.98
C TYR A 193 5.38 9.18 -4.03
N LEU A 194 4.74 9.40 -2.89
CA LEU A 194 4.39 8.34 -1.95
C LEU A 194 2.88 8.15 -1.96
N ILE A 195 2.44 6.92 -2.17
CA ILE A 195 1.05 6.51 -2.04
C ILE A 195 0.87 6.02 -0.61
N LYS A 196 -0.03 6.64 0.13
CA LYS A 196 -0.28 6.34 1.54
C LYS A 196 -1.74 5.99 1.78
N THR A 197 -1.97 5.23 2.84
CA THR A 197 -3.30 4.93 3.33
C THR A 197 -3.37 4.95 4.85
N GLU A 198 -4.56 5.23 5.37
CA GLU A 198 -4.92 5.11 6.78
C GLU A 198 -6.35 4.59 6.88
N PHE A 199 -6.57 3.65 7.78
CA PHE A 199 -7.88 3.10 8.08
C PHE A 199 -8.39 3.72 9.38
N LEU A 200 -9.61 4.26 9.36
CA LEU A 200 -10.21 5.01 10.46
C LEU A 200 -11.36 4.21 11.09
N LYS A 201 -11.48 4.30 12.41
CA LYS A 201 -12.54 3.65 13.21
C LYS A 201 -13.79 4.51 13.34
#